data_AF-A0A964JZ09-F1
#
_entry.id   AF-A0A964JZ09-F1
#
_cell.length_a   1.000
_cell.length_b   1.000
_cell.length_c   1.000
_cell.angle_alpha   90.00
_cell.angle_beta   90.00
_cell.angle_gamma   90.00
#
_symmetry.space_group_name_H-M   'P 1'
#
loop_
_entity.id
_entity.type
_entity.pdbx_description
1 polymer ?
#
loop_
_entity_poly.entity_id
_entity_poly.type
_entity_poly.pdbx_seq_one_letter_code
_entity_poly.pdbx_strand_id
1 'polypeptide(L)'
;MFQFWDKAQHTLAFAILAIVGGLAFPQKVNLVVVGLIMHGALIEILQSTLTTTRFGDPLDWATDSIGVLIGLVIYAKRTHF
;
A
#
# COMPACT_ATOMS: atom_id res chain seq x y z
N MET A 1 5.31 -15.38 -14.77
CA MET A 1 5.33 -14.01 -15.35
C MET A 1 4.22 -13.12 -14.79
N PHE A 2 2.99 -13.61 -14.56
CA PHE A 2 1.88 -12.81 -14.02
C PHE A 2 1.99 -12.42 -12.53
N GLN A 3 2.59 -13.24 -11.67
CA GLN A 3 2.70 -12.97 -10.23
C GLN A 3 3.58 -11.76 -9.87
N PHE A 4 4.61 -11.50 -10.66
CA PHE A 4 5.52 -10.37 -10.44
C PHE A 4 4.89 -9.04 -10.85
N TRP A 5 4.12 -9.06 -11.94
CA TRP A 5 3.39 -7.89 -12.43
C TRP A 5 2.28 -7.47 -11.46
N ASP A 6 1.56 -8.44 -10.90
CA ASP A 6 0.53 -8.22 -9.88
C ASP A 6 1.11 -7.57 -8.61
N LYS A 7 2.28 -8.02 -8.14
CA LYS A 7 3.01 -7.41 -7.00
C LYS A 7 3.51 -6.00 -7.31
N ALA A 8 4.00 -5.76 -8.52
CA ALA A 8 4.42 -4.44 -8.95
C ALA A 8 3.25 -3.44 -8.99
N GLN A 9 2.07 -3.89 -9.45
CA GLN A 9 0.86 -3.07 -9.44
C GLN A 9 0.41 -2.72 -8.02
N HIS A 10 0.43 -3.69 -7.09
CA HIS A 10 0.11 -3.44 -5.68
C HIS A 10 1.08 -2.42 -5.05
N THR A 11 2.39 -2.65 -5.23
CA THR A 11 3.43 -1.73 -4.73
C THR A 11 3.22 -0.31 -5.25
N LEU A 12 2.97 -0.17 -6.57
CA LEU A 12 2.79 1.13 -7.21
C LEU A 12 1.50 1.82 -6.77
N ALA A 13 0.39 1.07 -6.66
CA ALA A 13 -0.89 1.61 -6.21
C ALA A 13 -0.78 2.16 -4.78
N PHE A 14 -0.21 1.40 -3.86
CA PHE A 14 -0.02 1.83 -2.47
C PHE A 14 0.99 2.97 -2.32
N ALA A 15 2.04 3.00 -3.16
CA ALA A 15 2.96 4.14 -3.20
C ALA A 15 2.27 5.43 -3.66
N ILE A 16 1.45 5.37 -4.70
CA ILE A 16 0.68 6.53 -5.19
C ILE A 16 -0.32 6.99 -4.12
N LEU A 17 -1.04 6.06 -3.50
CA LEU A 17 -1.99 6.39 -2.42
C LEU A 17 -1.30 7.03 -1.22
N ALA A 18 -0.11 6.56 -0.83
CA ALA A 18 0.67 7.16 0.25
C ALA A 18 1.13 8.59 -0.10
N ILE A 19 1.56 8.83 -1.33
CA ILE A 19 1.97 10.17 -1.80
C ILE A 19 0.76 11.11 -1.83
N VAL A 20 -0.33 10.71 -2.49
CA VAL A 20 -1.53 11.55 -2.62
C VAL A 20 -2.20 11.78 -1.26
N GLY A 21 -2.26 10.75 -0.42
CA GLY A 21 -2.77 10.86 0.94
C GLY A 21 -1.92 11.79 1.82
N GLY A 22 -0.60 11.74 1.70
CA GLY A 22 0.30 12.69 2.36
C GLY A 22 0.12 14.13 1.85
N LEU A 23 -0.15 14.32 0.56
CA LEU A 23 -0.45 15.64 -0.01
C LEU A 23 -1.82 16.17 0.42
N ALA A 24 -2.83 15.30 0.49
CA ALA A 24 -4.19 15.66 0.91
C ALA A 24 -4.27 15.94 2.42
N PHE A 25 -3.48 15.21 3.23
CA PHE A 25 -3.51 15.28 4.69
C PHE A 25 -2.10 15.46 5.30
N PRO A 26 -1.42 16.59 5.06
CA PRO A 26 -0.04 16.81 5.49
C PRO A 26 0.16 16.78 7.01
N GLN A 27 -0.87 17.10 7.79
CA GLN A 27 -0.82 17.06 9.27
C GLN A 27 -1.13 15.68 9.85
N LYS A 28 -1.61 14.74 9.02
CA LYS A 28 -2.11 13.42 9.46
C LYS A 28 -1.49 12.27 8.68
N VAL A 29 -0.28 12.45 8.15
CA VAL A 29 0.44 11.45 7.34
C VAL A 29 0.55 10.11 8.07
N ASN A 30 0.78 10.12 9.40
CA ASN A 30 0.81 8.89 10.19
C ASN A 30 -0.52 8.11 10.16
N LEU A 31 -1.66 8.81 10.18
CA LEU A 31 -2.99 8.18 10.06
C LEU A 31 -3.23 7.65 8.65
N VAL A 32 -2.72 8.34 7.62
CA VAL A 32 -2.76 7.85 6.23
C VAL A 32 -1.97 6.55 6.10
N VAL A 33 -0.75 6.49 6.64
CA VAL A 33 0.10 5.28 6.61
C VAL A 33 -0.57 4.11 7.33
N VAL A 34 -1.04 4.32 8.56
CA VAL A 34 -1.75 3.28 9.32
C VAL A 34 -3.02 2.84 8.60
N GLY A 35 -3.79 3.79 8.06
CA GLY A 35 -4.99 3.51 7.29
C GLY A 35 -4.71 2.65 6.05
N LEU A 36 -3.65 2.95 5.31
CA LEU A 36 -3.25 2.18 4.12
C LEU A 36 -2.79 0.77 4.49
N ILE A 37 -1.97 0.60 5.53
CA ILE A 37 -1.52 -0.74 5.97
C ILE A 37 -2.72 -1.60 6.41
N MET A 38 -3.67 -1.00 7.16
CA MET A 38 -4.91 -1.67 7.56
C MET A 38 -5.80 -1.98 6.35
N HIS A 39 -5.81 -1.11 5.34
CA HIS A 39 -6.58 -1.32 4.12
C HIS A 39 -6.01 -2.48 3.30
N GLY A 40 -4.69 -2.60 3.17
CA GLY A 40 -4.04 -3.76 2.52
C GLY A 40 -4.37 -5.08 3.21
N ALA A 41 -4.27 -5.11 4.55
CA ALA A 41 -4.66 -6.30 5.33
C ALA A 41 -6.15 -6.65 5.16
N LEU A 42 -7.02 -5.65 5.08
CA LEU A 42 -8.45 -5.87 4.83
C LEU A 42 -8.68 -6.45 3.42
N ILE A 43 -7.97 -5.97 2.41
CA ILE A 43 -8.06 -6.49 1.04
C ILE A 43 -7.62 -7.95 0.99
N GLU A 44 -6.53 -8.32 1.67
CA GLU A 44 -6.12 -9.73 1.78
C GLU A 44 -7.16 -10.62 2.45
N ILE A 45 -7.75 -10.17 3.56
CA ILE A 45 -8.81 -10.91 4.26
C ILE A 45 -10.02 -11.07 3.33
N LEU A 46 -10.42 -10.00 2.64
CA LEU A 46 -11.53 -10.04 1.68
C LEU A 46 -11.20 -10.95 0.50
N GLN A 47 -9.98 -10.92 -0.03
CA GLN A 47 -9.54 -11.83 -1.09
C GLN A 47 -9.58 -13.28 -0.62
N SER A 48 -9.11 -13.58 0.60
CA SER A 48 -9.11 -14.93 1.15
C SER A 48 -10.52 -15.48 1.44
N THR A 49 -11.47 -14.59 1.76
CA THR A 49 -12.84 -14.97 2.14
C THR A 49 -13.80 -14.99 0.95
N LEU A 50 -13.64 -14.08 -0.02
CA LEU A 50 -14.54 -13.93 -1.17
C LEU A 50 -14.03 -14.61 -2.45
N THR A 51 -12.74 -14.93 -2.54
CA THR A 51 -12.14 -15.50 -3.75
C THR A 51 -11.66 -16.93 -3.52
N THR A 52 -12.31 -17.89 -4.16
CA THR A 52 -12.01 -19.33 -4.02
C THR A 52 -10.79 -19.80 -4.83
N THR A 53 -10.25 -18.95 -5.71
CA THR A 53 -9.17 -19.28 -6.66
C THR A 53 -7.80 -18.72 -6.24
N ARG A 54 -7.74 -17.83 -5.24
CA ARG A 54 -6.49 -17.19 -4.77
C ARG A 54 -6.46 -17.24 -3.24
N PHE A 55 -5.51 -17.99 -2.68
CA PHE A 55 -5.18 -17.86 -1.27
C PHE A 55 -4.56 -16.47 -1.07
N GLY A 56 -5.07 -15.69 -0.10
CA GLY A 56 -4.39 -14.48 0.34
C GLY A 56 -2.97 -14.85 0.74
N ASP A 57 -1.99 -14.33 0.03
CA ASP A 57 -0.57 -14.57 0.30
C ASP A 57 -0.08 -13.40 1.12
N PRO A 58 0.34 -13.57 2.39
CA PRO A 58 0.87 -12.48 3.23
C PRO A 58 2.00 -11.67 2.59
N LEU A 59 2.60 -12.20 1.51
CA LEU A 59 3.52 -11.46 0.67
C LEU A 59 2.88 -10.24 -0.02
N ASP A 60 1.60 -10.26 -0.34
CA ASP A 60 0.90 -9.16 -1.01
C ASP A 60 0.73 -7.98 -0.04
N TRP A 61 0.36 -8.23 1.22
CA TRP A 61 0.36 -7.19 2.27
C TRP A 61 1.76 -6.67 2.62
N ALA A 62 2.77 -7.53 2.57
CA ALA A 62 4.16 -7.08 2.68
C ALA A 62 4.54 -6.15 1.50
N THR A 63 4.07 -6.48 0.29
CA THR A 63 4.29 -5.70 -0.92
C THR A 63 3.59 -4.33 -0.85
N ASP A 64 2.38 -4.29 -0.30
CA ASP A 64 1.63 -3.06 -0.04
C ASP A 64 2.35 -2.17 0.97
N SER A 65 2.81 -2.77 2.06
CA SER A 65 3.56 -2.07 3.11
C SER A 65 4.85 -1.46 2.57
N ILE A 66 5.56 -2.17 1.67
CA ILE A 66 6.73 -1.64 0.96
C ILE A 66 6.33 -0.46 0.06
N GLY A 67 5.22 -0.57 -0.68
CA GLY A 67 4.68 0.53 -1.49
C GLY A 67 4.40 1.78 -0.66
N VAL A 68 3.73 1.64 0.48
CA VAL A 68 3.46 2.74 1.42
C VAL A 68 4.76 3.38 1.93
N LEU A 69 5.74 2.57 2.34
CA LEU A 69 7.04 3.08 2.80
C LEU A 69 7.78 3.86 1.72
N ILE A 70 7.79 3.37 0.48
CA ILE A 70 8.41 4.06 -0.66
C ILE A 70 7.70 5.41 -0.90
N GLY A 71 6.37 5.42 -0.93
CA GLY A 71 5.58 6.64 -1.10
C GLY A 71 5.84 7.66 0.02
N LEU A 72 5.96 7.20 1.27
CA LEU A 72 6.28 8.03 2.43
C LEU A 72 7.68 8.64 2.33
N VAL A 73 8.70 7.86 1.93
CA VAL A 73 10.07 8.37 1.76
C VAL A 73 10.13 9.44 0.67
N ILE A 74 9.42 9.24 -0.44
CA ILE A 74 9.32 10.22 -1.53
C ILE A 74 8.64 11.50 -1.03
N TYR A 75 7.54 11.36 -0.31
CA TYR A 75 6.82 12.49 0.28
C TYR A 75 7.70 13.25 1.29
N ALA A 76 8.37 12.55 2.20
CA ALA A 76 9.23 13.14 3.22
C ALA A 76 10.43 13.87 2.61
N LYS A 77 11.03 13.34 1.54
CA LYS A 77 12.09 14.02 0.78
C LYS A 77 11.59 15.34 0.18
N ARG A 78 10.34 15.39 -0.29
CA ARG A 78 9.75 16.61 -0.86
C ARG A 78 9.48 17.68 0.19
N THR A 79 9.00 17.31 1.37
CA THR A 79 8.67 18.27 2.44
C THR A 79 9.88 18.89 3.14
N HIS A 80 11.08 18.34 2.91
CA HIS A 80 12.34 18.83 3.49
C HIS A 80 13.13 19.79 2.55
N PHE A 81 12.57 20.18 1.41
CA PHE A 81 13.05 21.27 0.55
C PHE A 81 12.11 22.47 0.64
#